data_AF-A0A3D4ESJ8-F1
#
_entry.id   AF-A0A3D4ESJ8-F1
#
_cell.length_a   1.000
_cell.length_b   1.000
_cell.length_c   1.000
_cell.angle_alpha   90.00
_cell.angle_beta   90.00
_cell.angle_gamma   90.00
#
_symmetry.space_group_name_H-M   'P 1'
#
loop_
_entity.id
_entity.type
_entity.pdbx_description
1 polymer ?
#
loop_
_entity_poly.entity_id
_entity_poly.type
_entity_poly.pdbx_seq_one_letter_code
_entity_poly.pdbx_strand_id
1 'polypeptide(L)'
;MLFLGDSITAARDYVVDLQAALALQGHTPEIIALGLPSEGVTGLSEPTHPFPRPDVTERLTRALGKINPDLVIACYGMNDGIYHPFSGYRFIQYQRGIHSLIDKVNASGAQLILLTPPPFDPQAPAIKNELISEDSPIFSWTKIYQDYDSEVIARYATFILSLKSRVA
;
A
#
# COMPACT_ATOMS: atom_id res chain seq x y z
N MET A 1 -14.73 6.65 -8.39
CA MET A 1 -13.80 5.67 -7.78
C MET A 1 -12.49 6.38 -7.44
N LEU A 2 -12.07 6.30 -6.17
CA LEU A 2 -10.81 6.86 -5.69
C LEU A 2 -9.80 5.74 -5.47
N PHE A 3 -8.64 5.80 -6.11
CA PHE A 3 -7.52 4.89 -5.85
C PHE A 3 -6.52 5.54 -4.89
N LEU A 4 -6.17 4.83 -3.83
CA LEU A 4 -5.16 5.20 -2.85
C LEU A 4 -4.05 4.15 -2.85
N GLY A 5 -2.81 4.60 -2.77
CA GLY A 5 -1.66 3.71 -2.67
C GLY A 5 -0.35 4.46 -2.82
N ASP A 6 0.72 3.70 -2.99
CA ASP A 6 2.07 4.21 -3.10
C ASP A 6 2.47 4.53 -4.55
N SER A 7 3.75 4.36 -4.88
CA SER A 7 4.31 4.55 -6.22
C SER A 7 3.65 3.67 -7.28
N ILE A 8 3.15 2.48 -6.92
CA ILE A 8 2.49 1.57 -7.86
C ILE A 8 1.17 2.18 -8.33
N THR A 9 0.38 2.74 -7.41
CA THR A 9 -0.84 3.49 -7.75
C THR A 9 -0.53 4.81 -8.44
N ALA A 10 0.57 5.48 -8.08
CA ALA A 10 0.99 6.73 -8.72
C ALA A 10 1.44 6.54 -10.19
N ALA A 11 1.98 5.37 -10.54
CA ALA A 11 2.32 5.01 -11.92
C ALA A 11 1.08 4.78 -12.80
N ARG A 12 -0.03 4.36 -12.19
CA ARG A 12 -1.38 4.22 -12.79
C ARG A 12 -1.56 3.10 -13.82
N ASP A 13 -0.54 2.28 -14.11
CA ASP A 13 -0.64 1.25 -15.15
C ASP A 13 -1.87 0.34 -14.97
N TYR A 14 -2.02 -0.29 -13.80
CA TYR A 14 -3.17 -1.16 -13.51
C TYR A 14 -4.50 -0.40 -13.44
N VAL A 15 -4.47 0.89 -13.12
CA VAL A 15 -5.67 1.74 -13.07
C VAL A 15 -6.15 2.03 -14.49
N VAL A 16 -5.22 2.27 -15.42
CA VAL A 16 -5.51 2.47 -16.85
C VAL A 16 -6.07 1.19 -17.45
N ASP A 17 -5.47 0.04 -17.16
CA ASP A 17 -5.96 -1.26 -17.63
C ASP A 17 -7.39 -1.53 -17.15
N LEU A 18 -7.67 -1.29 -15.87
CA LEU A 18 -9.01 -1.43 -15.31
C LEU A 18 -10.00 -0.45 -15.96
N GLN A 19 -9.61 0.81 -16.15
CA GLN A 19 -10.47 1.81 -16.80
C GLN A 19 -10.83 1.39 -18.23
N ALA A 20 -9.86 0.88 -18.99
CA ALA A 20 -10.09 0.35 -20.33
C ALA A 20 -11.02 -0.87 -20.30
N ALA A 21 -10.79 -1.82 -19.40
CA ALA A 21 -11.63 -3.01 -19.25
C ALA A 21 -13.09 -2.66 -18.90
N LEU A 22 -13.31 -1.69 -18.00
CA LEU A 22 -14.66 -1.19 -17.66
C LEU A 22 -15.33 -0.51 -18.85
N ALA A 23 -14.59 0.33 -19.58
CA ALA A 23 -15.12 1.02 -20.75
C ALA A 23 -15.56 0.03 -21.85
N LEU A 24 -14.80 -1.05 -22.06
CA LEU A 24 -15.17 -2.13 -22.99
C LEU A 24 -16.46 -2.87 -22.57
N GLN A 25 -16.81 -2.84 -21.28
CA GLN A 25 -18.07 -3.37 -20.76
C GLN A 25 -19.20 -2.31 -20.69
N GLY A 26 -18.97 -1.10 -21.20
CA GLY A 26 -19.95 -0.01 -21.18
C GLY A 26 -20.03 0.73 -19.84
N HIS A 27 -19.06 0.55 -18.94
CA HIS A 27 -18.97 1.26 -17.68
C HIS A 27 -17.89 2.36 -17.76
N THR A 28 -18.27 3.61 -17.47
CA THR A 28 -17.36 4.75 -17.52
C THR A 28 -17.36 5.54 -16.20
N PRO A 29 -16.94 4.94 -15.07
CA PRO A 29 -16.88 5.65 -13.81
C PRO A 29 -15.80 6.73 -13.87
N GLU A 30 -16.02 7.82 -13.13
CA GLU A 30 -14.93 8.77 -12.85
C GLU A 30 -13.89 8.08 -11.97
N ILE A 31 -12.63 8.09 -12.40
CA ILE A 31 -11.51 7.47 -11.68
C ILE A 31 -10.50 8.55 -11.32
N ILE A 32 -10.24 8.67 -10.01
CA ILE A 32 -9.22 9.56 -9.46
C ILE A 32 -8.12 8.68 -8.86
N ALA A 33 -6.96 8.67 -9.52
CA ALA A 33 -5.78 7.99 -9.00
C ALA A 33 -4.98 8.94 -8.11
N LEU A 34 -5.02 8.71 -6.80
CA LEU A 34 -4.38 9.54 -5.77
C LEU A 34 -3.29 8.75 -5.06
N GLY A 35 -2.39 8.15 -5.84
CA GLY A 35 -1.19 7.50 -5.35
C GLY A 35 -0.10 8.51 -5.00
N LEU A 36 0.68 8.24 -3.95
CA LEU A 36 1.80 9.07 -3.53
C LEU A 36 3.05 8.19 -3.35
N PRO A 37 4.12 8.40 -4.13
CA PRO A 37 5.34 7.60 -4.00
C PRO A 37 5.89 7.58 -2.57
N SER A 38 6.45 6.42 -2.19
CA SER A 38 6.98 6.12 -0.85
C SER A 38 5.97 6.09 0.30
N GLU A 39 4.69 6.41 0.06
CA GLU A 39 3.67 6.44 1.09
C GLU A 39 3.40 5.06 1.70
N GLY A 40 3.08 5.05 2.99
CA GLY A 40 2.55 3.89 3.71
C GLY A 40 1.38 4.29 4.62
N VAL A 41 1.03 3.39 5.54
CA VAL A 41 0.00 3.57 6.58
C VAL A 41 0.59 3.55 7.99
N THR A 42 1.90 3.33 8.14
CA THR A 42 2.56 3.16 9.45
C THR A 42 3.12 4.43 10.05
N GLY A 43 3.40 5.45 9.21
CA GLY A 43 4.21 6.61 9.59
C GLY A 43 5.68 6.29 9.90
N LEU A 44 6.15 5.06 9.63
CA LEU A 44 7.52 4.65 9.86
C LEU A 44 8.42 4.98 8.66
N SER A 45 9.72 5.12 8.91
CA SER A 45 10.73 5.39 7.89
C SER A 45 12.05 4.74 8.27
N GLU A 46 12.80 4.32 7.27
CA GLU A 46 14.18 3.89 7.42
C GLU A 46 15.06 5.10 7.75
N PRO A 47 16.09 4.95 8.59
CA PRO A 47 17.00 6.06 8.92
C PRO A 47 17.68 6.69 7.70
N THR A 48 17.88 5.92 6.63
CA THR A 48 18.54 6.36 5.39
C THR A 48 17.58 6.97 4.37
N HIS A 49 16.28 7.03 4.65
CA HIS A 49 15.32 7.66 3.74
C HIS A 49 15.55 9.18 3.68
N PRO A 50 15.59 9.79 2.47
CA PRO A 50 15.94 11.22 2.30
C PRO A 50 14.95 12.18 2.98
N PHE A 51 13.77 11.69 3.36
CA PHE A 51 12.71 12.41 4.05
C PHE A 51 11.83 11.40 4.82
N PRO A 52 11.04 11.80 5.83
CA PRO A 52 10.04 10.91 6.41
C PRO A 52 9.07 10.42 5.33
N ARG A 53 8.86 9.11 5.24
CA ARG A 53 7.87 8.52 4.34
C ARG A 53 6.51 9.15 4.59
N PRO A 54 5.77 9.51 3.52
CA PRO A 54 4.40 9.99 3.68
C PRO A 54 3.52 8.93 4.36
N ASP A 55 2.53 9.39 5.11
CA ASP A 55 1.49 8.55 5.71
C ASP A 55 0.12 8.98 5.19
N VAL A 56 -0.59 8.04 4.55
CA VAL A 56 -1.94 8.30 4.04
C VAL A 56 -2.88 8.76 5.16
N THR A 57 -2.68 8.30 6.39
CA THR A 57 -3.58 8.63 7.50
C THR A 57 -3.61 10.13 7.82
N GLU A 58 -2.56 10.89 7.45
CA GLU A 58 -2.44 12.35 7.62
C GLU A 58 -3.22 13.15 6.58
N ARG A 59 -3.48 12.57 5.40
CA ARG A 59 -4.18 13.24 4.28
C ARG A 59 -5.55 12.68 3.97
N LEU A 60 -5.87 11.48 4.43
CA LEU A 60 -7.07 10.72 4.04
C LEU A 60 -8.37 11.50 4.26
N THR A 61 -8.59 12.06 5.45
CA THR A 61 -9.82 12.82 5.74
C THR A 61 -10.03 14.01 4.80
N ARG A 62 -8.94 14.74 4.49
CA ARG A 62 -9.01 15.87 3.54
C ARG A 62 -9.29 15.39 2.11
N ALA A 63 -8.70 14.27 1.70
CA ALA A 63 -8.93 13.69 0.38
C ALA A 63 -10.39 13.23 0.23
N LEU A 64 -10.91 12.47 1.20
CA LEU A 64 -12.29 11.99 1.21
C LEU A 64 -13.30 13.14 1.20
N GLY A 65 -13.10 14.17 2.04
CA GLY A 65 -14.02 15.32 2.09
C GLY A 65 -14.02 16.19 0.83
N LYS A 66 -12.93 16.22 0.06
CA LYS A 66 -12.86 16.97 -1.21
C LYS A 66 -13.40 16.18 -2.39
N ILE A 67 -13.14 14.89 -2.43
CA ILE A 67 -13.46 14.03 -3.58
C ILE A 67 -14.87 13.45 -3.46
N ASN A 68 -15.33 13.19 -2.23
CA ASN A 68 -16.62 12.56 -1.94
C ASN A 68 -16.88 11.28 -2.79
N PRO A 69 -15.99 10.27 -2.73
CA PRO A 69 -16.08 9.10 -3.60
C PRO A 69 -17.18 8.12 -3.17
N ASP A 70 -17.83 7.45 -4.12
CA ASP A 70 -18.71 6.31 -3.81
C ASP A 70 -17.92 5.05 -3.40
N LEU A 71 -16.75 4.87 -4.01
CA LEU A 71 -15.88 3.70 -3.85
C LEU A 71 -14.42 4.11 -3.75
N VAL A 72 -13.73 3.60 -2.74
CA VAL A 72 -12.29 3.70 -2.53
C VAL A 72 -11.66 2.34 -2.78
N ILE A 73 -10.56 2.31 -3.53
CA ILE A 73 -9.69 1.14 -3.68
C ILE A 73 -8.33 1.52 -3.10
N ALA A 74 -7.89 0.78 -2.08
CA ALA A 74 -6.64 1.07 -1.38
C ALA A 74 -5.66 -0.10 -1.47
N CYS A 75 -4.39 0.20 -1.75
CA CYS A 75 -3.31 -0.78 -1.81
C CYS A 75 -2.06 -0.22 -1.11
N TYR A 76 -1.71 -0.81 0.03
CA TYR A 76 -0.54 -0.45 0.83
C TYR A 76 0.11 -1.72 1.38
N GLY A 77 1.37 -1.61 1.82
CA GLY A 77 2.13 -2.71 2.43
C GLY A 77 3.56 -2.84 1.91
N MET A 78 3.83 -2.42 0.66
CA MET A 78 5.16 -2.53 0.06
C MET A 78 6.21 -1.70 0.82
N ASN A 79 5.87 -0.46 1.18
CA ASN A 79 6.76 0.43 1.94
C ASN A 79 6.68 0.23 3.46
N ASP A 80 5.62 -0.39 3.97
CA ASP A 80 5.26 -0.40 5.38
C ASP A 80 6.16 -1.28 6.25
N GLY A 81 6.73 -2.33 5.67
CA GLY A 81 7.78 -3.12 6.28
C GLY A 81 9.16 -2.44 6.25
N ILE A 82 9.25 -1.29 5.57
CA ILE A 82 10.45 -0.48 5.39
C ILE A 82 11.67 -1.30 4.95
N TYR A 83 11.41 -2.35 4.16
CA TYR A 83 12.38 -3.29 3.58
C TYR A 83 13.26 -4.07 4.57
N HIS A 84 12.88 -4.09 5.85
CA HIS A 84 13.54 -4.87 6.91
C HIS A 84 12.97 -6.29 7.02
N PRO A 85 13.65 -7.21 7.73
CA PRO A 85 13.06 -8.46 8.19
C PRO A 85 11.76 -8.24 8.98
N PHE A 86 10.97 -9.29 9.14
CA PHE A 86 9.70 -9.16 9.86
C PHE A 86 9.91 -8.62 11.29
N SER A 87 9.00 -7.74 11.72
CA SER A 87 8.94 -7.27 13.11
C SER A 87 7.50 -7.15 13.55
N GLY A 88 7.21 -7.70 14.73
CA GLY A 88 5.90 -7.55 15.37
C GLY A 88 5.53 -6.08 15.60
N TYR A 89 6.49 -5.21 15.92
CA TYR A 89 6.23 -3.78 16.11
C TYR A 89 5.77 -3.11 14.81
N ARG A 90 6.50 -3.30 13.70
CA ARG A 90 6.12 -2.75 12.38
C ARG A 90 4.77 -3.28 11.93
N PHE A 91 4.54 -4.57 12.14
CA PHE A 91 3.26 -5.19 11.81
C PHE A 91 2.09 -4.59 12.61
N ILE A 92 2.27 -4.33 13.92
CA ILE A 92 1.24 -3.65 14.72
C ILE A 92 0.95 -2.24 14.19
N GLN A 93 1.97 -1.47 13.78
CA GLN A 93 1.73 -0.16 13.17
C GLN A 93 0.97 -0.29 11.85
N TYR A 94 1.30 -1.28 11.03
CA TYR A 94 0.60 -1.56 9.77
C TYR A 94 -0.87 -1.88 10.03
N GLN A 95 -1.16 -2.77 10.99
CA GLN A 95 -2.53 -3.11 11.38
C GLN A 95 -3.32 -1.89 11.85
N ARG A 96 -2.71 -1.02 12.67
CA ARG A 96 -3.33 0.22 13.15
C ARG A 96 -3.62 1.18 12.00
N GLY A 97 -2.68 1.36 11.08
CA GLY A 97 -2.83 2.19 9.90
C GLY A 97 -3.97 1.72 9.01
N ILE A 98 -4.02 0.42 8.71
CA ILE A 98 -5.10 -0.18 7.93
C ILE A 98 -6.46 -0.04 8.63
N HIS A 99 -6.54 -0.28 9.94
CA HIS A 99 -7.78 -0.07 10.68
C HIS A 99 -8.24 1.38 10.64
N SER A 100 -7.32 2.35 10.82
CA SER A 100 -7.63 3.78 10.71
C SER A 100 -8.13 4.14 9.30
N LEU A 101 -7.52 3.57 8.25
CA LEU A 101 -7.96 3.77 6.87
C LEU A 101 -9.39 3.28 6.68
N ILE A 102 -9.69 2.04 7.10
CA ILE A 102 -11.04 1.44 7.01
C ILE A 102 -12.05 2.33 7.74
N ASP A 103 -11.75 2.73 8.98
CA ASP A 103 -12.65 3.54 9.81
C ASP A 103 -12.95 4.89 9.14
N LYS A 104 -11.93 5.57 8.61
CA LYS A 104 -12.08 6.86 7.94
C LYS A 104 -12.86 6.76 6.63
N VAL A 105 -12.64 5.71 5.84
CA VAL A 105 -13.40 5.49 4.59
C VAL A 105 -14.85 5.18 4.91
N ASN A 106 -15.12 4.26 5.83
CA ASN A 106 -16.49 3.93 6.24
C ASN A 106 -17.24 5.14 6.81
N ALA A 107 -16.56 5.96 7.64
CA ALA A 107 -17.14 7.18 8.19
C ALA A 107 -17.45 8.25 7.12
N SER A 108 -16.82 8.19 5.95
CA SER A 108 -17.14 9.07 4.82
C SER A 108 -18.37 8.63 4.03
N GLY A 109 -18.90 7.42 4.28
CA GLY A 109 -20.01 6.83 3.54
C GLY A 109 -19.60 6.10 2.25
N ALA A 110 -18.32 6.14 1.88
CA ALA A 110 -17.78 5.41 0.75
C ALA A 110 -17.62 3.91 1.05
N GLN A 111 -17.78 3.08 0.02
CA GLN A 111 -17.36 1.68 0.08
C GLN A 111 -15.84 1.56 -0.03
N LEU A 112 -15.26 0.51 0.55
CA LEU A 112 -13.83 0.22 0.48
C LEU A 112 -13.58 -1.16 -0.11
N ILE A 113 -12.77 -1.22 -1.17
CA ILE A 113 -12.08 -2.43 -1.60
C ILE A 113 -10.63 -2.31 -1.14
N LEU A 114 -10.20 -3.24 -0.29
CA LEU A 114 -8.82 -3.27 0.22
C LEU A 114 -8.04 -4.36 -0.50
N LEU A 115 -7.03 -3.95 -1.27
CA LEU A 115 -6.14 -4.86 -1.98
C LEU A 115 -5.06 -5.37 -1.03
N THR A 116 -4.67 -6.63 -1.22
CA THR A 116 -3.43 -7.12 -0.62
C THR A 116 -2.25 -6.35 -1.22
N PRO A 117 -1.15 -6.16 -0.46
CA PRO A 117 0.06 -5.62 -1.06
C PRO A 117 0.50 -6.54 -2.20
N PRO A 118 0.95 -5.99 -3.34
CA PRO A 118 1.43 -6.81 -4.44
C PRO A 118 2.69 -7.57 -4.03
N PRO A 119 2.97 -8.73 -4.66
CA PRO A 119 4.17 -9.50 -4.36
C PRO A 119 5.42 -8.66 -4.69
N PHE A 120 6.45 -8.84 -3.89
CA PHE A 120 7.80 -8.40 -4.19
C PHE A 120 8.54 -9.57 -4.88
N ASP A 121 9.05 -9.37 -6.09
CA ASP A 121 9.79 -10.41 -6.80
C ASP A 121 11.29 -10.33 -6.49
N PRO A 122 11.85 -11.19 -5.61
CA PRO A 122 13.28 -11.18 -5.31
C PRO A 122 14.14 -11.62 -6.50
N GLN A 123 13.55 -12.20 -7.55
CA GLN A 123 14.26 -12.63 -8.76
C GLN A 123 14.24 -11.58 -9.87
N ALA A 124 13.59 -10.43 -9.66
CA ALA A 124 13.55 -9.36 -10.63
C ALA A 124 14.97 -8.96 -11.08
N PRO A 125 15.27 -8.94 -12.40
CA PRO A 125 16.62 -8.76 -12.91
C PRO A 125 17.35 -7.51 -12.39
N ALA A 126 16.60 -6.45 -12.08
CA ALA A 126 17.13 -5.18 -11.60
C ALA A 126 17.65 -5.23 -10.15
N ILE A 127 17.23 -6.21 -9.33
CA ILE A 127 17.50 -6.20 -7.88
C ILE A 127 17.99 -7.54 -7.32
N LYS A 128 17.90 -8.66 -8.07
CA LYS A 128 18.18 -10.01 -7.56
C LYS A 128 19.56 -10.22 -6.94
N ASN A 129 20.55 -9.43 -7.34
CA ASN A 129 21.92 -9.49 -6.81
C ASN A 129 22.21 -8.41 -5.76
N GLU A 130 21.22 -7.59 -5.39
CA GLU A 130 21.35 -6.46 -4.48
C GLU A 130 20.64 -6.67 -3.14
N LEU A 131 19.91 -7.78 -3.01
CA LEU A 131 19.23 -8.16 -1.77
C LEU A 131 20.23 -8.50 -0.67
N ILE A 132 19.83 -8.24 0.57
CA ILE A 132 20.69 -8.39 1.75
C ILE A 132 20.09 -9.35 2.77
N SER A 133 20.95 -10.01 3.54
CA SER A 133 20.54 -10.94 4.61
C SER A 133 19.95 -10.20 5.82
N GLU A 134 19.30 -10.95 6.70
CA GLU A 134 18.71 -10.42 7.94
C GLU A 134 19.72 -9.76 8.89
N ASP A 135 20.99 -10.18 8.84
CA ASP A 135 22.09 -9.66 9.67
C ASP A 135 22.63 -8.30 9.20
N SER A 136 22.13 -7.77 8.08
CA SER A 136 22.60 -6.48 7.58
C SER A 136 22.35 -5.36 8.60
N PRO A 137 23.32 -4.46 8.83
CA PRO A 137 23.12 -3.34 9.75
C PRO A 137 22.21 -2.24 9.18
N ILE A 138 21.92 -2.27 7.87
CA ILE A 138 21.18 -1.21 7.16
C ILE A 138 20.19 -1.85 6.19
N PHE A 139 18.93 -1.40 6.26
CA PHE A 139 17.87 -1.73 5.30
C PHE A 139 17.24 -0.44 4.75
N SER A 140 16.82 -0.48 3.49
CA SER A 140 16.17 0.62 2.76
C SER A 140 15.53 0.11 1.46
N TRP A 141 14.87 0.98 0.71
CA TRP A 141 14.36 0.66 -0.63
C TRP A 141 15.46 0.33 -1.65
N THR A 142 16.74 0.53 -1.31
CA THR A 142 17.92 0.13 -2.10
C THR A 142 18.73 -0.98 -1.43
N LYS A 143 18.35 -1.40 -0.22
CA LYS A 143 18.97 -2.46 0.58
C LYS A 143 17.85 -3.28 1.18
N ILE A 144 17.26 -4.12 0.34
CA ILE A 144 16.03 -4.85 0.64
C ILE A 144 16.38 -6.21 1.23
N TYR A 145 15.69 -6.57 2.32
CA TYR A 145 15.79 -7.91 2.88
C TYR A 145 15.43 -8.99 1.85
N GLN A 146 16.27 -10.01 1.73
CA GLN A 146 16.15 -11.05 0.71
C GLN A 146 14.83 -11.84 0.77
N ASP A 147 14.27 -12.03 1.97
CA ASP A 147 13.02 -12.78 2.19
C ASP A 147 11.83 -11.83 2.48
N TYR A 148 11.91 -10.57 1.99
CA TYR A 148 10.87 -9.56 2.25
C TYR A 148 9.48 -9.99 1.76
N ASP A 149 9.40 -10.66 0.61
CA ASP A 149 8.12 -11.14 0.09
C ASP A 149 7.50 -12.23 0.97
N SER A 150 8.26 -13.29 1.21
CA SER A 150 7.80 -14.49 1.92
C SER A 150 7.57 -14.25 3.42
N GLU A 151 8.35 -13.37 4.05
CA GLU A 151 8.28 -13.15 5.49
C GLU A 151 7.52 -11.90 5.92
N VAL A 152 7.41 -10.88 5.05
CA VAL A 152 6.74 -9.61 5.38
C VAL A 152 5.48 -9.42 4.54
N ILE A 153 5.61 -9.37 3.21
CA ILE A 153 4.48 -9.09 2.30
C ILE A 153 3.40 -10.18 2.44
N ALA A 154 3.77 -11.45 2.49
CA ALA A 154 2.82 -12.56 2.66
C ALA A 154 2.02 -12.46 3.97
N ARG A 155 2.64 -12.01 5.08
CA ARG A 155 1.94 -11.81 6.35
C ARG A 155 1.00 -10.62 6.29
N TYR A 156 1.40 -9.54 5.63
CA TYR A 156 0.58 -8.35 5.45
C TYR A 156 -0.64 -8.69 4.58
N ALA A 157 -0.44 -9.43 3.48
CA ALA A 157 -1.51 -9.94 2.64
C ALA A 157 -2.48 -10.85 3.43
N THR A 158 -1.97 -11.80 4.21
CA THR A 158 -2.79 -12.66 5.07
C THR A 158 -3.65 -11.85 6.05
N PHE A 159 -3.07 -10.80 6.65
CA PHE A 159 -3.82 -9.89 7.51
C PHE A 159 -4.92 -9.15 6.75
N ILE A 160 -4.62 -8.56 5.58
CA ILE A 160 -5.65 -7.89 4.77
C ILE A 160 -6.81 -8.84 4.43
N LEU A 161 -6.52 -10.07 4.02
CA LEU A 161 -7.54 -11.08 3.70
C LEU A 161 -8.43 -11.44 4.91
N SER A 162 -7.89 -11.36 6.13
CA SER A 162 -8.65 -11.59 7.35
C SER A 162 -9.69 -10.49 7.64
N LEU A 163 -9.55 -9.31 7.02
CA LEU A 163 -10.43 -8.15 7.20
C LEU A 163 -11.63 -8.12 6.26
N LYS A 164 -11.87 -9.17 5.47
CA LYS A 164 -12.96 -9.23 4.48
C LYS A 164 -14.35 -8.84 5.00
N SER A 165 -14.62 -9.03 6.29
CA SER A 165 -15.92 -8.66 6.91
C SER A 165 -16.05 -7.17 7.25
N ARG A 166 -14.98 -6.39 7.09
CA ARG A 166 -14.93 -4.95 7.38
C ARG A 166 -14.95 -4.06 6.15
N VAL A 167 -14.90 -4.67 4.97
CA VAL A 167 -14.78 -4.02 3.66
C VAL A 167 -15.85 -4.56 2.72
N ALA A 168 -16.03 -3.94 1.55
CA ALA A 168 -17.05 -4.30 0.58
C ALA A 168 -16.74 -5.64 -0.13
#